data_AF-A0A9W9RXB1-F1
#
_entry.id   AF-A0A9W9RXB1-F1
#
_cell.length_a   1.000
_cell.length_b   1.000
_cell.length_c   1.000
_cell.angle_alpha   90.00
_cell.angle_beta   90.00
_cell.angle_gamma   90.00
#
_symmetry.space_group_name_H-M   'P 1'
#
loop_
_entity.id
_entity.type
_entity.pdbx_description
1 polymer ?
#
loop_
_entity_poly.entity_id
_entity_poly.type
_entity_poly.pdbx_seq_one_letter_code
_entity_poly.pdbx_strand_id
1 'polypeptide(L)'
;MPDAEVPLMHVVWFLSLGADPNFGQNESRLRVEEGAIQLFSRPERNSGAALELAAWFCDMEILEILLGHGAKLENSFALHRAMMRKPSERIPFAERLLSLGADINRIRFLSPTILQGGILSRWPPGLVG
;
A
#
# COMPACT_ATOMS: atom_id res chain seq x y z
N MET A 1 -16.28 25.53 -2.21
CA MET A 1 -15.08 24.66 -2.25
C MET A 1 -14.01 25.39 -3.03
N PRO A 2 -12.75 25.43 -2.54
CA PRO A 2 -11.92 24.21 -2.50
C PRO A 2 -11.05 24.04 -1.23
N ASP A 3 -11.16 22.87 -0.58
CA ASP A 3 -10.23 22.37 0.44
C ASP A 3 -9.30 21.25 -0.12
N ALA A 4 -9.41 20.94 -1.40
CA ALA A 4 -8.67 19.86 -2.06
C ALA A 4 -7.20 20.22 -2.38
N GLU A 5 -6.81 21.51 -2.37
CA GLU A 5 -5.43 21.92 -2.63
C GLU A 5 -4.49 21.63 -1.45
N VAL A 6 -5.03 21.51 -0.23
CA VAL A 6 -4.23 21.36 1.00
C VAL A 6 -3.55 20.00 1.13
N PRO A 7 -4.20 18.85 0.84
CA PRO A 7 -3.51 17.56 0.85
C PRO A 7 -2.43 17.46 -0.26
N LEU A 8 -2.73 17.99 -1.44
CA LEU A 8 -1.82 17.98 -2.60
C LEU A 8 -0.54 18.77 -2.33
N MET A 9 -0.66 19.99 -1.78
CA MET A 9 0.51 20.82 -1.50
C MET A 9 1.47 20.15 -0.51
N HIS A 10 0.96 19.44 0.49
CA HIS A 10 1.81 18.78 1.48
C HIS A 10 2.55 17.58 0.89
N VAL A 11 1.88 16.75 0.07
CA VAL A 11 2.52 15.61 -0.59
C VAL A 11 3.64 16.09 -1.51
N VAL A 12 3.36 17.06 -2.38
CA VAL A 12 4.37 17.64 -3.29
C VAL A 12 5.52 18.27 -2.49
N TRP A 13 5.21 18.99 -1.41
CA TRP A 13 6.23 19.61 -0.57
C TRP A 13 7.14 18.57 0.09
N PHE A 14 6.62 17.50 0.68
CA PHE A 14 7.45 16.43 1.25
C PHE A 14 8.33 15.75 0.20
N LEU A 15 7.78 15.47 -0.98
CA LEU A 15 8.56 14.88 -2.08
C LEU A 15 9.67 15.82 -2.56
N SER A 16 9.41 17.14 -2.59
CA SER A 16 10.42 18.15 -2.93
C SER A 16 11.58 18.23 -1.94
N LEU A 17 11.34 17.84 -0.68
CA LEU A 17 12.38 17.71 0.35
C LEU A 17 13.14 16.38 0.29
N GLY A 18 12.83 15.51 -0.67
CA GLY A 18 13.47 14.21 -0.85
C GLY A 18 12.82 13.05 -0.09
N ALA A 19 11.55 13.18 0.31
CA ALA A 19 10.80 12.03 0.81
C ALA A 19 10.71 10.94 -0.27
N ASP A 20 11.09 9.71 0.08
CA ASP A 20 10.97 8.55 -0.82
C ASP A 20 9.55 7.96 -0.68
N PRO A 21 8.73 7.95 -1.75
CA PRO A 21 7.36 7.44 -1.69
C PRO A 21 7.28 5.91 -1.49
N ASN A 22 8.42 5.21 -1.54
CA ASN A 22 8.52 3.78 -1.25
C ASN A 22 8.79 3.47 0.22
N PHE A 23 8.83 4.48 1.10
CA PHE A 23 9.03 4.29 2.54
C PHE A 23 7.70 4.16 3.27
N GLY A 24 7.54 3.06 4.00
CA GLY A 24 6.36 2.77 4.82
C GLY A 24 6.50 3.28 6.24
N GLN A 25 5.38 3.25 6.97
CA GLN A 25 5.44 3.41 8.42
C GLN A 25 6.39 2.36 9.01
N ASN A 26 6.99 2.70 10.15
CA ASN A 26 7.69 1.74 10.97
C ASN A 26 6.65 0.70 11.43
N GLU A 27 6.46 -0.37 10.65
CA GLU A 27 5.96 -1.58 11.24
C GLU A 27 7.02 -1.95 12.28
N SER A 28 6.68 -1.83 13.55
CA SER A 28 7.33 -2.57 14.62
C SER A 28 7.08 -4.06 14.39
N ARG A 29 7.50 -4.56 13.24
CA ARG A 29 7.85 -5.95 13.06
C ARG A 29 8.97 -6.14 14.05
N LEU A 30 8.64 -6.81 15.13
CA LEU A 30 9.57 -7.64 15.88
C LEU A 30 10.33 -8.48 14.85
N ARG A 31 11.40 -7.91 14.30
CA ARG A 31 12.38 -8.66 13.55
C ARG A 31 13.03 -9.49 14.63
N VAL A 32 12.58 -10.73 14.78
CA VAL A 32 13.33 -11.75 15.54
C VAL A 32 14.53 -12.11 14.67
N GLU A 33 15.42 -11.15 14.45
CA GLU A 33 16.79 -11.45 14.06
C GLU A 33 17.59 -11.44 15.36
N GLU A 34 18.06 -12.63 15.73
CA GLU A 34 19.09 -12.84 16.73
C GLU A 34 18.84 -12.13 18.09
N GLY A 35 17.63 -12.28 18.63
CA GLY A 35 17.38 -12.00 20.05
C GLY A 35 17.46 -10.54 20.50
N ALA A 36 17.51 -9.56 19.58
CA ALA A 36 17.56 -8.14 19.93
C ALA A 36 16.29 -7.39 19.50
N ILE A 37 15.53 -6.86 20.47
CA ILE A 37 14.45 -5.90 20.22
C ILE A 37 15.10 -4.56 19.85
N GLN A 38 15.17 -4.23 18.56
CA GLN A 38 15.59 -2.90 18.13
C GLN A 38 14.39 -1.93 18.17
N LEU A 39 14.36 -1.09 19.21
CA LEU A 39 13.40 0.01 19.41
C LEU A 39 13.50 1.15 18.38
N PHE A 40 14.54 1.15 17.53
CA PHE A 40 14.72 2.12 16.45
C PHE A 40 14.51 1.45 15.09
N SER A 41 13.24 1.16 14.78
CA SER A 41 12.86 0.58 13.50
C SER A 41 13.15 1.59 12.38
N ARG A 42 13.97 1.20 11.40
CA ARG A 42 14.13 1.97 10.16
C ARG A 42 12.84 1.87 9.35
N PRO A 43 12.46 2.90 8.57
CA PRO A 43 11.29 2.83 7.70
C PRO A 43 11.41 1.68 6.70
N GLU A 44 10.27 1.05 6.37
CA GLU A 44 10.21 -0.06 5.43
C GLU A 44 10.48 0.45 4.00
N ARG A 45 11.64 0.11 3.42
CA ARG A 45 12.17 0.71 2.19
C ARG A 45 11.51 0.28 0.87
N ASN A 46 10.59 -0.69 0.92
CA ASN A 46 9.86 -1.21 -0.24
C ASN A 46 8.36 -1.26 0.07
N SER A 47 7.86 -0.24 0.75
CA SER A 47 6.45 -0.16 1.11
C SER A 47 5.65 0.51 0.01
N GLY A 48 4.49 -0.06 -0.31
CA GLY A 48 3.49 0.59 -1.17
C GLY A 48 2.51 1.48 -0.41
N ALA A 49 2.77 1.80 0.86
CA ALA A 49 1.81 2.47 1.76
C ALA A 49 1.29 3.81 1.22
N ALA A 50 2.15 4.62 0.59
CA ALA A 50 1.72 5.90 0.00
C ALA A 50 0.70 5.69 -1.13
N LEU A 51 0.98 4.75 -2.05
CA LEU A 51 0.06 4.38 -3.13
C LEU A 51 -1.23 3.74 -2.61
N GLU A 52 -1.13 2.91 -1.57
CA GLU A 52 -2.30 2.33 -0.92
C GLU A 52 -3.22 3.37 -0.27
N LEU A 53 -2.65 4.43 0.31
CA LEU A 53 -3.41 5.53 0.88
C LEU A 53 -4.08 6.37 -0.21
N ALA A 54 -3.37 6.70 -1.29
CA ALA A 54 -3.95 7.36 -2.45
C ALA A 54 -5.13 6.55 -3.01
N ALA A 55 -4.94 5.23 -3.14
CA ALA A 55 -5.97 4.31 -3.62
C ALA A 55 -7.16 4.18 -2.68
N TRP A 56 -6.95 4.21 -1.36
CA TRP A 56 -8.04 4.21 -0.39
C TRP A 56 -9.00 5.37 -0.60
N PHE A 57 -8.49 6.54 -1.02
CA PHE A 57 -9.32 7.69 -1.37
C PHE A 57 -9.68 7.78 -2.85
N CYS A 58 -9.18 6.87 -3.69
CA CYS A 58 -9.24 6.93 -5.16
C CYS A 58 -8.78 8.29 -5.69
N ASP A 59 -7.73 8.85 -5.08
CA ASP A 59 -7.18 10.15 -5.45
C ASP A 59 -6.22 10.00 -6.64
N MET A 60 -6.74 10.28 -7.83
CA MET A 60 -5.99 10.10 -9.08
C MET A 60 -4.81 11.07 -9.18
N GLU A 61 -4.94 12.28 -8.62
CA GLU A 61 -3.88 13.27 -8.72
C GLU A 61 -2.70 12.89 -7.83
N ILE A 62 -2.97 12.47 -6.59
CA ILE A 62 -1.92 11.93 -5.70
C ILE A 62 -1.29 10.66 -6.29
N LEU A 63 -2.07 9.79 -6.94
CA LEU A 63 -1.55 8.61 -7.63
C LEU A 63 -0.48 9.00 -8.66
N GLU A 64 -0.80 9.92 -9.57
CA GLU A 64 0.13 10.34 -10.62
C GLU A 64 1.36 11.07 -10.04
N ILE A 65 1.18 11.90 -9.02
CA ILE A 65 2.30 12.58 -8.33
C ILE A 65 3.27 11.55 -7.73
N LEU A 66 2.76 10.56 -6.99
CA LEU A 66 3.60 9.54 -6.36
C LEU A 66 4.35 8.70 -7.40
N LEU A 67 3.69 8.29 -8.48
CA LEU A 67 4.32 7.55 -9.58
C LEU A 67 5.39 8.40 -10.29
N GLY A 68 5.12 9.69 -10.51
CA GLY A 68 6.09 10.63 -11.07
C GLY A 68 7.34 10.82 -10.20
N HIS A 69 7.21 10.60 -8.89
CA HIS A 69 8.32 10.60 -7.94
C HIS A 69 8.91 9.19 -7.67
N GLY A 70 8.60 8.19 -8.50
CA GLY A 70 9.23 6.88 -8.46
C GLY A 70 8.60 5.90 -7.47
N ALA A 71 7.35 6.12 -7.05
CA ALA A 71 6.60 5.13 -6.30
C ALA A 71 6.42 3.84 -7.12
N LYS A 72 6.69 2.69 -6.50
CA LYS A 72 6.64 1.38 -7.14
C LYS A 72 5.28 0.73 -6.96
N LEU A 73 4.55 0.58 -8.05
CA LEU A 73 3.22 -0.06 -8.04
C LEU A 73 3.32 -1.52 -7.55
N GLU A 74 4.39 -2.21 -7.92
CA GLU A 74 4.73 -3.56 -7.49
C GLU A 74 5.10 -3.67 -6.01
N ASN A 75 5.14 -2.60 -5.24
CA ASN A 75 5.23 -2.65 -3.78
C ASN A 75 3.86 -2.48 -3.08
N SER A 76 2.81 -2.18 -3.83
CA SER A 76 1.50 -1.79 -3.29
C SER A 76 0.37 -2.80 -3.53
N PHE A 77 -0.63 -2.78 -2.64
CA PHE A 77 -1.94 -3.37 -2.86
C PHE A 77 -2.99 -2.31 -3.25
N ALA A 78 -2.59 -1.28 -4.00
CA ALA A 78 -3.44 -0.14 -4.38
C ALA A 78 -4.80 -0.57 -4.96
N LEU A 79 -4.80 -1.56 -5.86
CA LEU A 79 -6.05 -2.06 -6.46
C LEU A 79 -7.04 -2.58 -5.39
N HIS A 80 -6.54 -3.37 -4.43
CA HIS A 80 -7.36 -3.91 -3.33
C HIS A 80 -7.89 -2.80 -2.42
N ARG A 81 -7.07 -1.78 -2.14
CA ARG A 81 -7.48 -0.63 -1.33
C ARG A 81 -8.57 0.20 -1.99
N ALA A 82 -8.47 0.43 -3.31
CA ALA A 82 -9.48 1.17 -4.07
C ALA A 82 -10.86 0.48 -4.05
N MET A 83 -10.91 -0.86 -3.95
CA MET A 83 -12.18 -1.60 -3.96
C MET A 83 -13.11 -1.28 -2.78
N MET A 84 -12.58 -0.67 -1.71
CA MET A 84 -13.33 -0.23 -0.53
C MET A 84 -14.17 1.03 -0.77
N ARG A 85 -14.03 1.68 -1.93
CA ARG A 85 -14.77 2.89 -2.33
C ARG A 85 -16.01 2.58 -3.16
N LYS A 86 -16.83 3.60 -3.39
CA LYS A 86 -18.05 3.47 -4.22
C LYS A 86 -17.69 3.23 -5.69
N PRO A 87 -18.54 2.53 -6.46
CA PRO A 87 -18.29 2.19 -7.87
C PRO A 87 -17.83 3.36 -8.75
N SER A 88 -18.42 4.56 -8.59
CA SER A 88 -18.12 5.73 -9.40
C SER A 88 -16.69 6.26 -9.21
N GLU A 89 -16.02 5.93 -8.11
CA GLU A 89 -14.63 6.30 -7.83
C GLU A 89 -13.68 5.14 -8.13
N ARG A 90 -14.04 3.93 -7.66
CA ARG A 90 -13.12 2.78 -7.75
C ARG A 90 -12.93 2.23 -9.16
N ILE A 91 -13.92 2.31 -10.04
CA ILE A 91 -13.82 1.72 -11.39
C ILE A 91 -12.80 2.49 -12.23
N PRO A 92 -12.90 3.82 -12.41
CA PRO A 92 -11.88 4.58 -13.15
C PRO A 92 -10.47 4.45 -12.54
N PHE A 93 -10.39 4.45 -11.20
CA PHE A 93 -9.12 4.30 -10.50
C PHE A 93 -8.51 2.91 -10.75
N ALA A 94 -9.31 1.85 -10.70
CA ALA A 94 -8.87 0.49 -11.01
C ALA A 94 -8.42 0.33 -12.47
N GLU A 95 -9.18 0.88 -13.42
CA GLU A 95 -8.78 0.91 -14.84
C GLU A 95 -7.43 1.59 -15.02
N ARG A 96 -7.20 2.70 -14.33
CA ARG A 96 -5.91 3.39 -14.35
C ARG A 96 -4.78 2.52 -13.80
N LEU A 97 -4.96 1.93 -12.62
CA LEU A 97 -3.96 1.02 -12.04
C LEU A 97 -3.65 -0.16 -12.96
N LEU A 98 -4.66 -0.77 -13.58
CA LEU A 98 -4.48 -1.87 -14.53
C LEU A 98 -3.73 -1.40 -15.79
N SER A 99 -4.01 -0.20 -16.30
CA SER A 99 -3.28 0.39 -17.43
C SER A 99 -1.79 0.64 -17.13
N LEU A 100 -1.46 0.81 -15.85
CA LEU A 100 -0.10 0.98 -15.35
C LEU A 100 0.60 -0.36 -15.03
N GLY A 101 -0.08 -1.50 -15.27
CA GLY A 101 0.48 -2.82 -15.05
C GLY A 101 0.26 -3.40 -13.66
N ALA A 102 -0.72 -2.90 -12.89
CA ALA A 102 -1.09 -3.52 -11.62
C ALA A 102 -1.53 -4.98 -11.83
N ASP A 103 -0.95 -5.90 -11.05
CA ASP A 103 -1.40 -7.29 -11.03
C ASP A 103 -2.73 -7.41 -10.26
N ILE A 104 -3.79 -7.77 -11.00
CA ILE A 104 -5.12 -7.99 -10.45
C ILE A 104 -5.18 -9.18 -9.48
N ASN A 105 -4.30 -10.17 -9.65
CA ASN A 105 -4.28 -11.38 -8.83
C ASN A 105 -3.38 -11.26 -7.61
N ARG A 106 -2.87 -10.07 -7.32
CA ARG A 106 -1.88 -9.89 -6.27
C ARG A 106 -2.46 -10.09 -4.87
N ILE A 107 -2.10 -11.18 -4.21
CA ILE A 107 -2.64 -11.51 -2.89
C ILE A 107 -1.77 -10.89 -1.78
N ARG A 108 -2.41 -10.25 -0.79
CA ARG A 108 -1.73 -9.87 0.45
C ARG A 108 -1.54 -11.10 1.32
N PHE A 109 -0.29 -11.56 1.47
CA PHE A 109 0.07 -12.44 2.58
C PHE A 109 -0.05 -11.64 3.87
N LEU A 110 -1.25 -11.67 4.45
CA LEU A 110 -1.42 -11.34 5.86
C LEU A 110 -0.54 -12.30 6.65
N SER A 111 0.45 -11.77 7.37
CA SER A 111 1.24 -12.56 8.31
C SER A 111 0.31 -13.44 9.16
N PRO A 112 0.69 -14.70 9.47
CA PRO A 112 -0.13 -15.64 10.24
C PRO A 112 -0.67 -15.07 11.57
N THR A 113 -0.05 -14.00 12.09
CA THR A 113 -0.49 -13.31 13.31
C THR A 113 -1.90 -12.71 13.22
N ILE A 114 -2.38 -12.31 12.04
CA ILE A 114 -3.75 -11.77 11.88
C ILE A 114 -4.80 -12.90 11.77
N LEU A 115 -4.38 -14.12 11.41
CA LEU A 115 -5.28 -15.27 11.21
C LEU A 115 -5.55 -16.10 12.48
N GLN A 116 -5.01 -15.73 13.64
CA GLN A 116 -5.51 -16.28 14.92
C GLN A 116 -6.92 -15.79 15.27
N GLY A 117 -7.46 -14.82 14.54
CA GLY A 117 -8.84 -14.33 14.63
C GLY A 117 -9.77 -14.83 13.52
N GLY A 118 -9.83 -16.14 13.27
CA GLY A 118 -10.87 -16.76 12.45
C GLY A 118 -10.56 -16.87 10.96
N ILE A 119 -10.97 -18.01 10.37
CA ILE A 119 -10.81 -18.40 8.96
C ILE A 119 -9.43 -19.00 8.59
N LEU A 120 -8.89 -19.89 9.43
CA LEU A 120 -7.97 -20.95 8.96
C LEU A 120 -8.40 -22.37 9.38
N SER A 121 -9.63 -22.56 9.87
CA SER A 121 -10.19 -23.91 10.10
C SER A 121 -10.82 -24.54 8.85
N ARG A 122 -10.68 -23.93 7.65
CA ARG A 122 -11.26 -24.44 6.40
C ARG A 122 -10.33 -24.27 5.19
N TRP A 123 -9.13 -24.83 5.25
CA TRP A 123 -8.39 -25.20 4.05
C TRP A 123 -7.85 -26.62 4.20
N PRO A 124 -8.16 -27.56 3.28
CA PRO A 124 -7.77 -28.96 3.44
C PRO A 124 -6.26 -29.13 3.14
N PRO A 125 -5.50 -29.83 4.00
CA PRO A 125 -4.13 -30.19 3.71
C PRO A 125 -4.12 -31.39 2.77
N GLY A 126 -3.66 -31.20 1.52
CA GLY A 126 -3.48 -32.33 0.61
C GLY A 126 -3.35 -31.95 -0.86
N LEU A 127 -2.39 -31.09 -1.22
CA LEU A 127 -1.92 -30.92 -2.60
C LEU A 127 -0.60 -30.15 -2.64
N VAL A 128 0.47 -30.80 -2.18
CA VAL A 128 1.83 -30.66 -2.70
C VAL A 128 2.54 -31.96 -2.31
N GLY A 129 3.04 -32.68 -3.33
CA GLY A 129 3.55 -34.05 -3.23
C GLY A 129 4.92 -34.18 -2.58
#